data_AF-A0A7Y4K192-F1
#
_entry.id   AF-A0A7Y4K192-F1
#
_cell.length_a   1.000
_cell.length_b   1.000
_cell.length_c   1.000
_cell.angle_alpha   90.00
_cell.angle_beta   90.00
_cell.angle_gamma   90.00
#
_symmetry.space_group_name_H-M   'P 1'
#
loop_
_entity.id
_entity.type
_entity.pdbx_description
1 polymer ?
#
loop_
_entity_poly.entity_id
_entity_poly.type
_entity_poly.pdbx_seq_one_letter_code
_entity_poly.pdbx_strand_id
1 'polypeptide(L)'
;TGLGILVAELARPTAGQVSLANSGGLWSGVVAALLMGTQDDNDTRAFFGIEQGVVGAGLITFALVSRNLDISRGRVLLIDAGGLLGGLVGLSALFLAFNDDHGDALLVGTAVGVVAGLGTATFLTRDFDGPDDAPAVSVIPATMGRHGGLGLAVLGQF
;
A
#
# COMPACT_ATOMS: atom_id res chain seq x y z
N THR A 1 -20.37 -3.54 -3.19
CA THR A 1 -21.31 -3.85 -4.31
C THR A 1 -21.47 -5.36 -4.41
N GLY A 2 -22.57 -5.87 -4.98
CA GLY A 2 -22.80 -7.31 -5.12
C GLY A 2 -21.70 -8.04 -5.93
N LEU A 3 -21.13 -7.37 -6.92
CA LEU A 3 -19.96 -7.85 -7.67
C LEU A 3 -18.73 -8.10 -6.79
N GLY A 4 -18.46 -7.22 -5.82
CA GLY A 4 -17.33 -7.39 -4.89
C GLY A 4 -17.49 -8.60 -3.98
N ILE A 5 -18.72 -8.90 -3.55
CA ILE A 5 -19.03 -10.09 -2.74
C ILE A 5 -18.84 -11.37 -3.57
N LEU A 6 -19.33 -11.37 -4.82
CA LEU A 6 -19.16 -12.48 -5.75
C LEU A 6 -17.68 -12.80 -6.04
N VAL A 7 -16.87 -11.76 -6.27
CA VAL A 7 -15.42 -11.92 -6.45
C VAL A 7 -14.76 -12.43 -5.16
N ALA A 8 -15.17 -11.94 -4.00
CA ALA A 8 -14.64 -12.41 -2.71
C ALA A 8 -14.97 -13.88 -2.45
N GLU A 9 -16.20 -14.34 -2.75
CA GLU A 9 -16.61 -15.73 -2.56
C GLU A 9 -15.92 -16.70 -3.53
N LEU A 10 -15.73 -16.29 -4.79
CA LEU A 10 -15.15 -17.13 -5.83
C LEU A 10 -13.62 -17.15 -5.77
N ALA A 11 -12.97 -16.00 -5.61
CA ALA A 11 -11.52 -15.89 -5.66
C ALA A 11 -10.84 -16.02 -4.30
N ARG A 12 -11.58 -15.80 -3.20
CA ARG A 12 -11.10 -15.86 -1.80
C ARG A 12 -9.71 -15.22 -1.60
N PRO A 13 -9.53 -13.94 -2.00
CA PRO A 13 -8.21 -13.31 -1.92
C PRO A 13 -7.75 -13.16 -0.46
N THR A 14 -6.45 -13.24 -0.23
CA THR A 14 -5.86 -12.99 1.09
C THR A 14 -5.94 -11.51 1.44
N ALA A 15 -5.83 -11.18 2.73
CA ALA A 15 -5.83 -9.79 3.18
C ALA A 15 -4.71 -8.95 2.53
N GLY A 16 -3.53 -9.53 2.31
CA GLY A 16 -2.43 -8.83 1.65
C GLY A 16 -2.65 -8.64 0.15
N GLN A 17 -3.30 -9.60 -0.54
CA GLN A 17 -3.68 -9.44 -1.95
C GLN A 17 -4.67 -8.29 -2.15
N VAL A 18 -5.68 -8.18 -1.30
CA VAL A 18 -6.64 -7.07 -1.30
C VAL A 18 -5.93 -5.76 -0.98
N SER A 19 -5.04 -5.77 0.02
CA SER A 19 -4.26 -4.59 0.39
C SER A 19 -3.38 -4.10 -0.76
N LEU A 20 -2.68 -5.00 -1.45
CA LEU A 20 -1.80 -4.66 -2.57
C LEU A 20 -2.59 -4.11 -3.77
N ALA A 21 -3.73 -4.71 -4.09
CA ALA A 21 -4.62 -4.20 -5.13
C ALA A 21 -5.06 -2.76 -4.81
N ASN A 22 -5.56 -2.53 -3.59
CA ASN A 22 -6.00 -1.21 -3.13
C ASN A 22 -4.86 -0.18 -3.14
N SER A 23 -3.69 -0.55 -2.64
CA SER A 23 -2.47 0.27 -2.67
C SER A 23 -2.10 0.66 -4.11
N GLY A 24 -2.10 -0.31 -5.04
CA GLY A 24 -1.83 -0.07 -6.46
C GLY A 24 -2.78 0.94 -7.09
N GLY A 25 -4.08 0.83 -6.82
CA GLY A 25 -5.08 1.81 -7.23
C GLY A 25 -4.81 3.20 -6.65
N LEU A 26 -4.67 3.29 -5.33
CA LEU A 26 -4.45 4.56 -4.63
C LEU A 26 -3.20 5.28 -5.13
N TRP A 27 -2.05 4.61 -5.17
CA TRP A 27 -0.80 5.25 -5.56
C TRP A 27 -0.73 5.58 -7.03
N SER A 28 -1.35 4.77 -7.90
CA SER A 28 -1.49 5.13 -9.32
C SER A 28 -2.27 6.43 -9.50
N GLY A 29 -3.35 6.62 -8.72
CA GLY A 29 -4.11 7.86 -8.71
C GLY A 29 -3.31 9.04 -8.15
N VAL A 30 -2.69 8.89 -6.97
CA VAL A 30 -1.84 9.94 -6.39
C VAL A 30 -0.77 10.41 -7.38
N VAL A 31 -0.06 9.49 -8.04
CA VAL A 31 0.96 9.85 -9.04
C VAL A 31 0.33 10.52 -10.26
N ALA A 32 -0.79 10.00 -10.77
CA ALA A 32 -1.49 10.60 -11.90
C ALA A 32 -1.98 12.01 -11.61
N ALA A 33 -2.61 12.23 -10.44
CA ALA A 33 -3.07 13.54 -10.00
C ALA A 33 -1.92 14.53 -9.84
N LEU A 34 -0.79 14.12 -9.24
CA LEU A 34 0.40 14.97 -9.11
C LEU A 34 0.94 15.38 -10.49
N LEU A 35 1.04 14.45 -11.44
CA LEU A 35 1.54 14.74 -12.77
C LEU A 35 0.54 15.56 -13.61
N MET A 36 -0.75 15.27 -13.52
CA MET A 36 -1.79 16.07 -14.20
C MET A 36 -1.89 17.48 -13.63
N GLY A 37 -1.57 17.68 -12.35
CA GLY A 37 -1.50 19.01 -11.74
C GLY A 37 -0.43 19.93 -12.34
N THR A 38 0.48 19.41 -13.17
CA THR A 38 1.47 20.19 -13.93
C THR A 38 0.95 20.71 -15.26
N GLN A 39 -0.27 20.33 -15.63
CA GLN A 39 -0.89 20.73 -16.89
C GLN A 39 -1.72 22.00 -16.67
N ASP A 40 -1.58 22.98 -17.56
CA ASP A 40 -2.36 24.24 -17.53
C ASP A 40 -3.83 24.07 -17.99
N ASP A 41 -4.32 22.83 -18.12
CA ASP A 41 -5.67 22.54 -18.59
C ASP A 41 -6.67 22.51 -17.42
N ASN A 42 -7.74 23.31 -17.52
CA ASN A 42 -8.83 23.37 -16.55
C ASN A 42 -10.00 22.44 -16.89
N ASP A 43 -9.82 21.45 -17.78
CA ASP A 43 -10.84 20.44 -18.05
C ASP A 43 -10.96 19.42 -16.91
N THR A 44 -11.75 19.80 -15.92
CA THR A 44 -12.13 18.96 -14.77
C THR A 44 -12.73 17.62 -15.19
N ARG A 45 -13.45 17.54 -16.32
CA ARG A 45 -14.05 16.28 -16.78
C ARG A 45 -12.98 15.35 -17.32
N ALA A 46 -12.03 15.87 -18.09
CA ALA A 46 -10.87 15.11 -18.55
C ALA A 46 -10.02 14.63 -17.37
N PHE A 47 -9.76 15.50 -16.39
CA PHE A 47 -9.04 15.15 -15.16
C PHE A 47 -9.66 13.93 -14.48
N PHE A 48 -10.94 14.00 -14.10
CA PHE A 48 -11.62 12.88 -13.42
C PHE A 48 -11.72 11.63 -14.29
N GLY A 49 -11.88 11.79 -15.61
CA GLY A 49 -11.92 10.65 -16.54
C GLY A 49 -10.60 9.88 -16.58
N ILE A 50 -9.48 10.61 -16.65
CA ILE A 50 -8.13 10.02 -16.62
C ILE A 50 -7.84 9.43 -15.25
N GLU A 51 -8.12 10.16 -14.17
CA GLU A 51 -7.92 9.72 -12.78
C GLU A 51 -8.60 8.36 -12.53
N GLN A 52 -9.88 8.25 -12.83
CA GLN A 52 -10.64 7.00 -12.65
C GLN A 52 -10.11 5.87 -13.53
N GLY A 53 -9.67 6.19 -14.75
CA GLY A 53 -9.04 5.24 -15.64
C GLY A 53 -7.74 4.68 -15.06
N VAL A 54 -6.87 5.55 -14.53
CA VAL A 54 -5.58 5.17 -13.95
C VAL A 54 -5.77 4.42 -12.65
N VAL A 55 -6.61 4.89 -11.73
CA VAL A 55 -6.94 4.19 -10.48
C VAL A 55 -7.50 2.80 -10.78
N GLY A 56 -8.44 2.70 -11.72
CA GLY A 56 -9.00 1.42 -12.16
C GLY A 56 -7.93 0.49 -12.73
N ALA A 57 -7.05 1.00 -13.58
CA ALA A 57 -5.94 0.24 -14.14
C ALA A 57 -4.96 -0.23 -13.04
N GLY A 58 -4.64 0.62 -12.06
CA GLY A 58 -3.82 0.27 -10.91
C GLY A 58 -4.44 -0.84 -10.06
N LEU A 59 -5.73 -0.70 -9.71
CA LEU A 59 -6.47 -1.72 -8.97
C LEU A 59 -6.43 -3.08 -9.69
N ILE A 60 -6.75 -3.11 -10.99
CA ILE A 60 -6.79 -4.34 -11.78
C ILE A 60 -5.39 -4.95 -11.90
N THR A 61 -4.39 -4.14 -12.23
CA THR A 61 -3.01 -4.60 -12.41
C THR A 61 -2.48 -5.23 -11.13
N PHE A 62 -2.62 -4.55 -10.00
CA PHE A 62 -2.11 -5.07 -8.74
C PHE A 62 -2.96 -6.21 -8.17
N ALA A 63 -4.26 -6.27 -8.49
CA ALA A 63 -5.08 -7.45 -8.20
C ALA A 63 -4.66 -8.70 -9.00
N LEU A 64 -4.14 -8.52 -10.22
CA LEU A 64 -3.62 -9.62 -11.04
C LEU A 64 -2.23 -10.04 -10.57
N VAL A 65 -1.35 -9.08 -10.31
CA VAL A 65 0.02 -9.33 -9.82
C VAL A 65 0.00 -10.02 -8.46
N SER A 66 -0.88 -9.60 -7.55
CA SER A 66 -0.93 -10.12 -6.17
C SER A 66 -1.31 -11.61 -6.10
N ARG A 67 -1.98 -12.16 -7.11
CA ARG A 67 -2.35 -13.59 -7.15
C ARG A 67 -1.15 -14.54 -7.10
N ASN A 68 0.01 -14.08 -7.54
CA ASN A 68 1.24 -14.87 -7.60
C ASN A 68 2.23 -14.49 -6.48
N LEU A 69 1.82 -13.66 -5.52
CA LEU A 69 2.65 -13.19 -4.43
C LEU A 69 2.04 -13.65 -3.11
N ASP A 70 2.86 -14.30 -2.29
CA ASP A 70 2.57 -14.42 -0.87
C ASP A 70 3.02 -13.12 -0.20
N ILE A 71 2.06 -12.21 -0.04
CA ILE A 71 2.30 -10.89 0.53
C ILE A 71 1.36 -10.67 1.70
N SER A 72 1.88 -10.24 2.84
CA SER A 72 1.05 -9.87 3.99
C SER A 72 0.54 -8.44 3.87
N ARG A 73 -0.57 -8.17 4.58
CA ARG A 73 -1.06 -6.80 4.75
C ARG A 73 -0.04 -5.91 5.47
N GLY A 74 0.78 -6.47 6.37
CA GLY A 74 1.83 -5.75 7.07
C GLY A 74 2.91 -5.25 6.14
N ARG A 75 3.36 -6.10 5.20
CA ARG A 75 4.33 -5.71 4.17
C ARG A 75 3.80 -4.58 3.28
N VAL A 76 2.54 -4.66 2.84
CA VAL A 76 1.93 -3.60 2.01
C VAL A 76 1.89 -2.27 2.76
N LEU A 77 1.58 -2.26 4.06
CA LEU A 77 1.60 -1.04 4.87
C LEU A 77 3.00 -0.39 4.90
N LEU A 78 4.07 -1.19 4.98
CA LEU A 78 5.44 -0.68 4.92
C LEU A 78 5.78 -0.13 3.53
N ILE A 79 5.28 -0.76 2.47
CA ILE A 79 5.42 -0.25 1.10
C ILE A 79 4.72 1.11 0.98
N ASP A 80 3.47 1.23 1.44
CA ASP A 80 2.70 2.47 1.44
C ASP A 80 3.40 3.59 2.23
N ALA A 81 3.96 3.27 3.40
CA ALA A 81 4.76 4.20 4.18
C ALA A 81 6.00 4.67 3.38
N GLY A 82 6.63 3.76 2.64
CA GLY A 82 7.71 4.08 1.70
C GLY A 82 7.30 5.09 0.65
N GLY A 83 6.11 4.94 0.05
CA GLY A 83 5.55 5.91 -0.89
C GLY A 83 5.34 7.29 -0.28
N LEU A 84 4.77 7.37 0.93
CA LEU A 84 4.60 8.64 1.65
C LEU A 84 5.94 9.32 1.94
N LEU A 85 6.89 8.59 2.54
CA LEU A 85 8.20 9.12 2.88
C LEU A 85 8.98 9.54 1.62
N GLY A 86 8.92 8.73 0.56
CA GLY A 86 9.51 9.05 -0.72
C GLY A 86 8.94 10.33 -1.32
N GLY A 87 7.62 10.50 -1.30
CA GLY A 87 6.96 11.73 -1.76
C GLY A 87 7.41 12.96 -0.98
N LEU A 88 7.45 12.87 0.35
CA LEU A 88 7.93 13.98 1.20
C LEU A 88 9.40 14.32 0.93
N VAL A 89 10.26 13.33 0.73
CA VAL A 89 11.67 13.54 0.38
C VAL A 89 11.80 14.19 -1.00
N GLY A 90 11.06 13.70 -2.00
CA GLY A 90 11.06 14.26 -3.35
C GLY A 90 10.58 15.72 -3.40
N LEU A 91 9.49 16.02 -2.68
CA LEU A 91 8.99 17.38 -2.48
C LEU A 91 10.07 18.27 -1.83
N SER A 92 10.62 17.82 -0.70
CA SER A 92 11.61 18.59 0.06
C SER A 92 12.88 18.85 -0.75
N ALA A 93 13.34 17.86 -1.52
CA ALA A 93 14.52 17.99 -2.35
C ALA A 93 14.35 19.08 -3.42
N LEU A 94 13.19 19.10 -4.10
CA LEU A 94 12.97 20.11 -5.14
C LEU A 94 12.61 21.47 -4.56
N PHE A 95 11.95 21.52 -3.40
CA PHE A 95 11.75 22.76 -2.66
C PHE A 95 13.08 23.42 -2.30
N LEU A 96 14.06 22.65 -1.82
CA LEU A 96 15.39 23.18 -1.50
C LEU A 96 16.18 23.57 -2.76
N ALA A 97 15.95 22.91 -3.90
CA ALA A 97 16.66 23.17 -5.14
C ALA A 97 16.12 24.37 -5.93
N PHE A 98 14.79 24.56 -5.95
CA PHE A 98 14.10 25.48 -6.85
C PHE A 98 13.17 26.48 -6.15
N ASN A 99 13.03 26.38 -4.82
CA ASN A 99 12.07 27.15 -4.03
C ASN A 99 10.60 26.92 -4.47
N ASP A 100 9.64 27.72 -3.98
CA ASP A 100 8.20 27.58 -4.26
C ASP A 100 7.73 28.19 -5.59
N ASP A 101 8.59 28.95 -6.27
CA ASP A 101 8.27 29.58 -7.57
C ASP A 101 8.09 28.55 -8.71
N HIS A 102 8.48 27.28 -8.49
CA HIS A 102 8.45 26.21 -9.49
C HIS A 102 7.50 25.08 -9.07
N GLY A 103 6.20 25.39 -8.96
CA GLY A 103 5.16 24.45 -8.51
C GLY A 103 5.15 23.12 -9.25
N ASP A 104 5.31 23.12 -10.57
CA ASP A 104 5.36 21.90 -11.38
C ASP A 104 6.54 21.00 -10.99
N ALA A 105 7.71 21.60 -10.73
CA ALA A 105 8.87 20.86 -10.29
C ALA A 105 8.60 20.19 -8.94
N LEU A 106 7.93 20.88 -8.00
CA LEU A 106 7.54 20.29 -6.71
C LEU A 106 6.59 19.10 -6.89
N LEU A 107 5.60 19.20 -7.78
CA LEU A 107 4.66 18.11 -8.07
C LEU A 107 5.35 16.91 -8.72
N VAL A 108 6.21 17.15 -9.71
CA VAL A 108 7.02 16.10 -10.36
C VAL A 108 7.97 15.46 -9.37
N GLY A 109 8.66 16.27 -8.55
CA GLY A 109 9.55 15.81 -7.49
C GLY A 109 8.84 14.90 -6.50
N THR A 110 7.65 15.29 -6.07
CA THR A 110 6.80 14.48 -5.20
C THR A 110 6.42 13.17 -5.87
N ALA A 111 5.96 13.20 -7.13
CA ALA A 111 5.56 12.00 -7.87
C ALA A 111 6.72 11.00 -8.05
N VAL A 112 7.90 11.50 -8.46
CA VAL A 112 9.12 10.69 -8.58
C VAL A 112 9.52 10.12 -7.21
N GLY A 113 9.45 10.95 -6.17
CA GLY A 113 9.71 10.53 -4.79
C GLY A 113 8.80 9.40 -4.33
N VAL A 114 7.49 9.50 -4.59
CA VAL A 114 6.52 8.44 -4.28
C VAL A 114 6.91 7.14 -4.96
N VAL A 115 7.16 7.16 -6.27
CA VAL A 115 7.52 5.95 -7.03
C VAL A 115 8.83 5.34 -6.52
N ALA A 116 9.85 6.17 -6.29
CA ALA A 116 11.12 5.72 -5.73
C ALA A 116 10.97 5.13 -4.32
N GLY A 117 10.15 5.75 -3.47
CA GLY A 117 9.85 5.29 -2.12
C GLY A 117 9.11 3.96 -2.09
N LEU A 118 8.07 3.81 -2.92
CA LEU A 118 7.35 2.55 -3.11
C LEU A 118 8.31 1.44 -3.58
N GLY A 119 9.12 1.72 -4.61
CA GLY A 119 10.07 0.75 -5.15
C GLY A 119 11.13 0.34 -4.13
N THR A 120 11.68 1.32 -3.40
CA THR A 120 12.68 1.08 -2.35
C THR A 120 12.10 0.25 -1.21
N ALA A 121 10.93 0.61 -0.68
CA ALA A 121 10.28 -0.16 0.37
C ALA A 121 9.89 -1.56 -0.11
N THR A 122 9.43 -1.71 -1.36
CA THR A 122 9.16 -3.02 -1.97
C THR A 122 10.41 -3.90 -1.99
N PHE A 123 11.56 -3.33 -2.36
CA PHE A 123 12.85 -4.03 -2.39
C PHE A 123 13.33 -4.40 -0.98
N LEU A 124 13.29 -3.46 -0.03
CA LEU A 124 13.77 -3.67 1.33
C LEU A 124 12.90 -4.63 2.13
N THR A 125 11.59 -4.70 1.83
CA THR A 125 10.65 -5.60 2.50
C THR A 125 10.45 -6.92 1.77
N ARG A 126 11.27 -7.23 0.76
CA ARG A 126 11.04 -8.40 -0.12
C ARG A 126 10.98 -9.74 0.63
N ASP A 127 11.70 -9.82 1.74
CA ASP A 127 11.84 -11.00 2.59
C ASP A 127 10.94 -10.92 3.85
N PHE A 128 10.09 -9.89 3.98
CA PHE A 128 9.26 -9.64 5.17
C PHE A 128 8.24 -10.76 5.46
N ASP A 129 7.77 -11.43 4.41
CA ASP A 129 6.80 -12.54 4.51
C ASP A 129 7.48 -13.92 4.41
N GLY A 130 8.81 -13.97 4.55
CA GLY A 130 9.55 -15.22 4.54
C GLY A 130 9.21 -16.11 5.75
N PRO A 131 9.56 -17.41 5.72
CA PRO A 131 9.38 -18.29 6.86
C PRO A 131 10.11 -17.72 8.08
N ASP A 132 9.37 -17.41 9.14
CA ASP A 132 9.95 -17.00 10.41
C ASP A 132 10.65 -18.20 11.06
N ASP A 133 11.97 -18.10 11.26
CA ASP A 133 12.70 -18.95 12.23
C ASP A 133 12.40 -18.53 13.69
N ALA A 134 11.45 -17.60 13.89
CA ALA A 134 11.05 -17.14 15.21
C ALA A 134 10.27 -18.25 15.95
N PRO A 135 10.59 -18.52 17.23
CA PRO A 135 9.89 -19.53 18.01
C PRO A 135 8.40 -19.24 18.06
N ALA A 136 7.58 -20.20 17.60
CA ALA A 136 6.14 -20.07 17.59
C ALA A 136 5.62 -19.87 19.03
N VAL A 137 5.00 -18.72 19.28
CA VAL A 137 4.30 -18.43 20.52
C VAL A 137 2.81 -18.58 20.29
N SER A 138 2.23 -19.62 20.85
CA SER A 138 0.77 -19.83 20.82
C SER A 138 0.15 -19.24 22.08
N VAL A 139 -0.75 -18.27 21.89
CA VAL A 139 -1.61 -17.76 22.97
C VAL A 139 -2.96 -18.48 22.85
N ILE A 140 -3.26 -19.33 23.83
CA ILE A 140 -4.53 -20.06 23.90
C ILE A 140 -5.38 -19.53 25.06
N PRO A 141 -6.70 -19.33 24.85
CA PRO A 141 -7.62 -19.08 25.95
C PRO A 141 -7.54 -20.24 26.95
N ALA A 142 -7.24 -19.93 28.20
CA ALA A 142 -7.15 -20.91 29.26
C ALA A 142 -8.26 -20.67 30.28
N THR A 143 -9.07 -21.69 30.53
CA THR A 143 -10.02 -21.67 31.65
C THR A 143 -9.22 -21.84 32.94
N MET A 144 -9.12 -20.81 33.78
CA MET A 144 -8.49 -20.93 35.09
C MET A 144 -9.43 -21.64 36.07
N GLY A 145 -8.92 -22.67 36.74
CA GLY A 145 -9.69 -23.54 37.63
C GLY A 145 -10.32 -22.87 38.84
N ARG A 146 -11.30 -23.58 39.42
CA ARG A 146 -12.14 -23.40 40.63
C ARG A 146 -12.89 -22.07 40.82
N HIS A 147 -12.46 -20.94 40.24
CA HIS A 147 -13.14 -19.64 40.36
C HIS A 147 -13.64 -19.06 39.02
N GLY A 148 -13.54 -19.80 37.91
CA GLY A 148 -14.20 -19.44 36.65
C GLY A 148 -13.62 -18.23 35.91
N GLY A 149 -12.36 -17.86 36.19
CA GLY A 149 -11.69 -16.78 35.49
C GLY A 149 -11.23 -17.17 34.09
N LEU A 150 -11.43 -16.28 33.11
CA LEU A 150 -10.78 -16.38 31.80
C LEU A 150 -9.32 -15.91 31.95
N GLY A 151 -8.37 -16.77 31.57
CA GLY A 151 -6.94 -16.46 31.51
C GLY A 151 -6.38 -16.66 30.10
N LEU A 152 -5.18 -16.14 29.86
CA LEU A 152 -4.40 -16.44 28.66
C LEU A 152 -3.23 -17.33 29.07
N ALA A 153 -3.06 -18.46 28.40
CA ALA A 153 -1.85 -19.27 28.51
C ALA A 153 -0.95 -18.99 27.30
N VAL A 154 0.33 -18.74 27.57
CA VAL A 154 1.35 -18.54 26.55
C VAL A 154 2.20 -19.81 26.52
N LEU A 155 2.23 -20.48 25.37
CA LEU A 155 3.03 -21.68 25.14
C LEU A 155 4.03 -21.37 24.03
N GLY A 156 5.32 -21.43 24.36
CA GLY A 156 6.42 -21.21 23.43
C GLY A 156 7.32 -22.43 23.36
N GLN A 157 7.81 -22.75 22.18
CA GLN A 157 8.89 -23.70 21.98
C GLN A 157 10.20 -22.89 21.93
N PHE A 158 10.97 -22.92 23.03
CA PHE A 158 12.24 -22.21 23.17
C PHE A 158 13.43 -23.14 22.89
#